data_AF-A0A2W7A1Y5-F1
#
_entry.id   AF-A0A2W7A1Y5-F1
#
_cell.length_a   1.000
_cell.length_b   1.000
_cell.length_c   1.000
_cell.angle_alpha   90.00
_cell.angle_beta   90.00
_cell.angle_gamma   90.00
#
_symmetry.space_group_name_H-M   'P 1'
#
loop_
_entity.id
_entity.type
_entity.pdbx_description
1 polymer ?
#
loop_
_entity_poly.entity_id
_entity_poly.type
_entity_poly.pdbx_seq_one_letter_code
_entity_poly.pdbx_strand_id
1 'polypeptide(L)'
;MNEEAENSLVPVQPFNDSAKHIHLIDRPDLILPDDVRNFLKQLFWECNRKISFQLSMFPNAHEEALDLLFISHFAHMQGAIKFDSNWTLRIDSHFIGGGRHFRTWEVADIGLMAMFRKNGRITRSKLTFLQSKKLYANLLKYKPQDPYFRAGLGRLLVTEEEHHELVKPKILKYSEASKYKALKLKSEQEEAMRLFSSRYNITLHYLLYNPSLIPWEIKTPVEGLPAIDENKVGCRVVSKPFLDENFQEKKIGYSPSYKDIKDAFEKDFLDQESGAGWKMEDFICDLFINGKEGLVDDSPNFQTMLRIISQKTSPISSALSITFDFEE
;
A
#
# COMPACT_ATOMS: atom_id res chain seq x y z
N MET A 1 -36.31 -11.71 -21.55
CA MET A 1 -35.53 -12.73 -22.28
C MET A 1 -34.09 -12.31 -22.07
N ASN A 2 -33.41 -12.96 -21.13
CA ASN A 2 -32.10 -12.55 -20.61
C ASN A 2 -31.00 -13.23 -21.44
N GLU A 3 -30.30 -12.44 -22.25
CA GLU A 3 -28.99 -12.79 -22.80
C GLU A 3 -27.94 -12.01 -22.03
N GLU A 4 -27.43 -12.58 -20.93
CA GLU A 4 -26.16 -12.17 -20.31
C GLU A 4 -25.77 -13.22 -19.27
N ALA A 5 -25.51 -14.44 -19.75
CA ALA A 5 -25.04 -15.54 -18.92
C ALA A 5 -24.09 -16.46 -19.68
N GLU A 6 -23.12 -15.90 -20.42
CA GLU A 6 -22.09 -16.72 -21.07
C GLU A 6 -20.80 -15.92 -21.21
N ASN A 7 -19.87 -16.12 -20.26
CA ASN A 7 -18.41 -16.11 -20.44
C ASN A 7 -17.67 -16.19 -19.09
N SER A 8 -17.98 -17.23 -18.31
CA SER A 8 -17.06 -17.72 -17.27
C SER A 8 -16.78 -19.18 -17.58
N LEU A 9 -15.62 -19.46 -18.18
CA LEU A 9 -15.16 -20.82 -18.53
C LEU A 9 -14.77 -21.67 -17.31
N VAL A 10 -15.13 -21.25 -16.10
CA VAL A 10 -14.98 -22.05 -14.88
C VAL A 10 -16.33 -22.11 -14.18
N PRO A 11 -16.95 -23.30 -14.04
CA PRO A 11 -18.12 -23.47 -13.21
C PRO A 11 -17.75 -23.14 -11.77
N VAL A 12 -18.38 -22.11 -11.21
CA VAL A 12 -18.27 -21.80 -9.78
C VAL A 12 -19.09 -22.85 -9.04
N GLN A 13 -18.44 -23.87 -8.48
CA GLN A 13 -19.14 -24.86 -7.67
C GLN A 13 -19.76 -24.21 -6.42
N PRO A 14 -20.98 -24.62 -6.02
CA PRO A 14 -21.59 -24.15 -4.78
C PRO A 14 -20.74 -24.56 -3.57
N PHE A 15 -20.59 -23.61 -2.66
CA PHE A 15 -19.69 -23.65 -1.53
C PHE A 15 -20.08 -24.75 -0.53
N ASN A 16 -19.11 -25.59 -0.18
CA ASN A 16 -19.17 -26.41 1.03
C ASN A 16 -18.40 -25.65 2.12
N ASP A 17 -19.08 -25.32 3.22
CA ASP A 17 -18.63 -24.42 4.30
C ASP A 17 -17.53 -25.02 5.21
N SER A 18 -16.69 -25.88 4.64
CA SER A 18 -15.66 -26.64 5.35
C SER A 18 -14.27 -25.98 5.33
N ALA A 19 -14.16 -24.72 4.91
CA ALA A 19 -12.94 -23.92 5.05
C ALA A 19 -12.71 -23.48 6.52
N LYS A 20 -12.70 -24.45 7.43
CA LYS A 20 -12.11 -24.29 8.75
C LYS A 20 -10.61 -24.48 8.58
N HIS A 21 -9.85 -23.52 9.13
CA HIS A 21 -8.39 -23.53 9.31
C HIS A 21 -7.56 -22.85 8.20
N ILE A 22 -7.75 -21.55 8.01
CA ILE A 22 -6.65 -20.66 7.58
C ILE A 22 -5.83 -20.39 8.84
N HIS A 23 -4.75 -21.13 9.04
CA HIS A 23 -3.81 -20.88 10.12
C HIS A 23 -2.75 -19.86 9.68
N LEU A 24 -2.45 -18.88 10.54
CA LEU A 24 -1.16 -18.18 10.52
C LEU A 24 -0.09 -19.19 10.94
N ILE A 25 0.30 -20.10 10.03
CA ILE A 25 1.30 -21.12 10.33
C ILE A 25 2.67 -20.44 10.32
N ASP A 26 3.32 -20.44 11.47
CA ASP A 26 4.75 -20.15 11.59
C ASP A 26 5.49 -21.31 10.91
N ARG A 27 5.92 -21.09 9.66
CA ARG A 27 6.83 -22.02 8.99
C ARG A 27 8.19 -21.34 8.83
N PRO A 28 9.15 -21.64 9.73
CA PRO A 28 10.51 -21.10 9.69
C PRO A 28 11.38 -21.71 8.58
N ASP A 29 10.79 -22.48 7.66
CA ASP A 29 11.49 -23.30 6.67
C ASP A 29 11.96 -22.50 5.45
N LEU A 30 11.52 -21.25 5.28
CA LEU A 30 11.85 -20.46 4.10
C LEU A 30 12.43 -19.09 4.47
N ILE A 31 13.71 -19.13 4.84
CA ILE A 31 14.52 -17.94 5.11
C ILE A 31 15.13 -17.48 3.79
N LEU A 32 14.85 -16.24 3.38
CA LEU A 32 15.52 -15.66 2.23
C LEU A 32 17.03 -15.57 2.48
N PRO A 33 17.87 -16.00 1.51
CA PRO A 33 19.30 -15.73 1.55
C PRO A 33 19.61 -14.23 1.67
N ASP A 34 20.75 -13.91 2.29
CA ASP A 34 21.13 -12.52 2.57
C ASP A 34 21.30 -11.68 1.30
N ASP A 35 21.82 -12.24 0.22
CA ASP A 35 21.98 -11.54 -1.06
C ASP A 35 20.63 -11.11 -1.66
N VAL A 36 19.65 -12.03 -1.68
CA VAL A 36 18.26 -11.75 -2.11
C VAL A 36 17.59 -10.75 -1.19
N ARG A 37 17.70 -10.93 0.13
CA ARG A 37 17.08 -10.05 1.13
C ARG A 37 17.64 -8.63 1.06
N ASN A 38 18.96 -8.48 0.97
CA ASN A 38 19.63 -7.18 0.88
C ASN A 38 19.25 -6.46 -0.41
N PHE A 39 19.19 -7.19 -1.53
CA PHE A 39 18.71 -6.64 -2.80
C PHE A 39 17.28 -6.09 -2.68
N LEU A 40 16.35 -6.88 -2.12
CA LEU A 40 14.97 -6.44 -1.94
C LEU A 40 14.87 -5.24 -1.00
N LYS A 41 15.59 -5.26 0.14
CA LYS A 41 15.62 -4.13 1.08
C LYS A 41 16.11 -2.86 0.39
N GLN A 42 17.21 -2.93 -0.35
CA GLN A 42 17.74 -1.79 -1.11
C GLN A 42 16.70 -1.28 -2.13
N LEU A 43 16.08 -2.18 -2.88
CA LEU A 43 15.10 -1.82 -3.90
C LEU A 43 13.87 -1.10 -3.31
N PHE A 44 13.31 -1.61 -2.21
CA PHE A 44 12.18 -0.96 -1.53
C PHE A 44 12.60 0.32 -0.81
N TRP A 45 13.83 0.40 -0.29
CA TRP A 45 14.38 1.63 0.28
C TRP A 45 14.51 2.74 -0.76
N GLU A 46 14.97 2.41 -1.98
CA GLU A 46 15.03 3.36 -3.09
C GLU A 46 13.64 3.84 -3.50
N CYS A 47 12.66 2.93 -3.58
CA CYS A 47 11.27 3.26 -3.85
C CYS A 47 10.72 4.22 -2.78
N ASN A 48 10.92 3.90 -1.50
CA ASN A 48 10.53 4.73 -0.36
C ASN A 48 11.13 6.13 -0.47
N ARG A 49 12.44 6.22 -0.67
CA ARG A 49 13.16 7.49 -0.83
C ARG A 49 12.58 8.32 -1.97
N LYS A 50 12.28 7.70 -3.12
CA LYS A 50 11.75 8.38 -4.31
C LYS A 50 10.36 8.96 -4.07
N ILE A 51 9.47 8.18 -3.45
CA ILE A 51 8.10 8.62 -3.09
C ILE A 51 8.15 9.75 -2.06
N SER A 52 8.93 9.59 -0.99
CA SER A 52 9.05 10.59 0.05
C SER A 52 9.73 11.88 -0.43
N PHE A 53 10.68 11.77 -1.36
CA PHE A 53 11.26 12.92 -2.05
C PHE A 53 10.20 13.66 -2.88
N GLN A 54 9.43 12.92 -3.70
CA GLN A 54 8.35 13.49 -4.51
C GLN A 54 7.32 14.24 -3.65
N LEU A 55 6.91 13.66 -2.52
CA LEU A 55 5.97 14.29 -1.59
C LEU A 55 6.58 15.51 -0.87
N SER A 56 7.87 15.45 -0.52
CA SER A 56 8.61 16.59 0.03
C SER A 56 8.68 17.77 -0.94
N MET A 57 8.84 17.51 -2.24
CA MET A 57 8.91 18.54 -3.28
C MET A 57 7.54 19.05 -3.71
N PHE A 58 6.56 18.16 -3.80
CA PHE A 58 5.23 18.47 -4.28
C PHE A 58 4.18 18.04 -3.26
N PRO A 59 4.00 18.78 -2.15
CA PRO A 59 3.00 18.44 -1.13
C PRO A 59 1.56 18.34 -1.66
N ASN A 60 1.28 18.99 -2.80
CA ASN A 60 0.02 18.94 -3.51
C ASN A 60 -0.19 17.65 -4.31
N ALA A 61 0.84 16.82 -4.51
CA ALA A 61 0.76 15.59 -5.29
C ALA A 61 -0.39 14.71 -4.81
N HIS A 62 -1.24 14.26 -5.74
CA HIS A 62 -2.36 13.38 -5.44
C HIS A 62 -1.87 12.02 -4.93
N GLU A 63 -2.67 11.34 -4.10
CA GLU A 63 -2.32 10.03 -3.54
C GLU A 63 -2.11 9.02 -4.68
N GLU A 64 -2.97 9.08 -5.69
CA GLU A 64 -2.92 8.23 -6.88
C GLU A 64 -1.61 8.39 -7.67
N ALA A 65 -1.01 9.59 -7.66
CA ALA A 65 0.28 9.82 -8.30
C ALA A 65 1.44 9.17 -7.53
N LEU A 66 1.33 9.06 -6.20
CA LEU A 66 2.30 8.38 -5.35
C LEU A 66 2.17 6.85 -5.48
N ASP A 67 0.95 6.34 -5.59
CA ASP A 67 0.69 4.92 -5.91
C ASP A 67 1.27 4.54 -7.28
N LEU A 68 1.06 5.40 -8.28
CA LEU A 68 1.65 5.23 -9.60
C LEU A 68 3.19 5.25 -9.54
N LEU A 69 3.78 6.13 -8.73
CA LEU A 69 5.23 6.18 -8.52
C LEU A 69 5.74 4.90 -7.86
N PHE A 70 5.03 4.36 -6.87
CA PHE A 70 5.35 3.07 -6.25
C PHE A 70 5.41 1.95 -7.29
N ILE A 71 4.35 1.79 -8.10
CA ILE A 71 4.25 0.68 -9.05
C ILE A 71 5.24 0.85 -10.20
N SER A 72 5.37 2.07 -10.74
CA SER A 72 6.30 2.36 -11.85
C SER A 72 7.77 2.17 -11.47
N HIS A 73 8.12 2.29 -10.19
CA HIS A 73 9.47 1.95 -9.70
C HIS A 73 9.85 0.50 -10.00
N PHE A 74 8.90 -0.42 -10.04
CA PHE A 74 9.16 -1.83 -10.34
C PHE A 74 8.91 -2.19 -11.81
N ALA A 75 8.26 -1.32 -12.58
CA ALA A 75 7.86 -1.63 -13.95
C ALA A 75 9.03 -1.88 -14.91
N HIS A 76 10.23 -1.41 -14.59
CA HIS A 76 11.44 -1.68 -15.37
C HIS A 76 12.14 -3.00 -15.02
N MET A 77 11.64 -3.76 -14.04
CA MET A 77 12.28 -4.98 -13.52
C MET A 77 11.69 -6.29 -14.08
N GLN A 78 11.22 -6.29 -15.33
CA GLN A 78 10.45 -7.42 -15.91
C GLN A 78 11.27 -8.70 -16.20
N GLY A 79 12.54 -8.75 -15.78
CA GLY A 79 13.42 -9.90 -15.94
C GLY A 79 13.57 -10.72 -14.65
N ALA A 80 13.88 -12.00 -14.81
CA ALA A 80 14.33 -12.83 -13.69
C ALA A 80 15.81 -12.53 -13.39
N ILE A 81 16.15 -12.39 -12.11
CA ILE A 81 17.51 -12.12 -11.61
C ILE A 81 17.95 -13.36 -10.84
N LYS A 82 19.04 -14.02 -11.26
CA LYS A 82 19.64 -15.14 -10.52
C LYS A 82 20.73 -14.60 -9.60
N PHE A 83 20.73 -15.08 -8.37
CA PHE A 83 21.62 -14.70 -7.28
C PHE A 83 22.65 -15.81 -7.02
N ASP A 84 23.73 -15.47 -6.30
CA ASP A 84 24.81 -16.39 -5.97
C ASP A 84 24.34 -17.52 -5.04
N SER A 85 23.30 -17.25 -4.25
CA SER A 85 22.58 -18.26 -3.46
C SER A 85 21.78 -19.28 -4.30
N ASN A 86 21.85 -19.23 -5.63
CA ASN A 86 21.04 -20.01 -6.58
C ASN A 86 19.53 -19.70 -6.55
N TRP A 87 19.14 -18.64 -5.86
CA TRP A 87 17.77 -18.13 -5.92
C TRP A 87 17.58 -17.29 -7.17
N THR A 88 16.38 -17.38 -7.73
CA THR A 88 15.93 -16.55 -8.84
C THR A 88 14.77 -15.69 -8.35
N LEU A 89 14.90 -14.38 -8.53
CA LEU A 89 13.87 -13.40 -8.19
C LEU A 89 13.26 -12.85 -9.48
N ARG A 90 11.95 -12.70 -9.51
CA ARG A 90 11.23 -11.97 -10.54
C ARG A 90 10.21 -11.04 -9.89
N ILE A 91 10.15 -9.80 -10.34
CA ILE A 91 9.20 -8.81 -9.84
C ILE A 91 8.33 -8.35 -11.01
N ASP A 92 7.01 -8.49 -10.85
CA ASP A 92 6.04 -8.06 -11.85
C ASP A 92 5.09 -7.01 -11.24
N SER A 93 4.97 -5.88 -11.90
CA SER A 93 4.07 -4.79 -11.51
C SER A 93 2.86 -4.73 -12.43
N HIS A 94 1.66 -4.69 -11.87
CA HIS A 94 0.42 -4.69 -12.64
C HIS A 94 -0.48 -3.52 -12.26
N PHE A 95 -0.94 -2.77 -13.26
CA PHE A 95 -2.06 -1.85 -13.11
C PHE A 95 -3.35 -2.60 -13.44
N ILE A 96 -4.20 -2.78 -12.44
CA ILE A 96 -5.48 -3.50 -12.59
C ILE A 96 -6.55 -2.55 -13.15
N GLY A 97 -6.35 -1.24 -12.96
CA GLY A 97 -7.26 -0.18 -13.38
C GLY A 97 -8.32 0.13 -12.32
N GLY A 98 -8.79 1.38 -12.28
CA GLY A 98 -9.83 1.81 -11.36
C GLY A 98 -11.23 1.29 -11.75
N GLY A 99 -12.15 1.23 -10.78
CA GLY A 99 -13.57 0.92 -11.03
C GLY A 99 -14.07 -0.40 -10.43
N ARG A 100 -13.19 -1.17 -9.78
CA ARG A 100 -13.59 -2.36 -9.01
C ARG A 100 -13.73 -1.99 -7.55
N HIS A 101 -14.89 -2.25 -6.97
CA HIS A 101 -15.22 -1.85 -5.60
C HIS A 101 -15.76 -3.05 -4.82
N PHE A 102 -15.37 -3.18 -3.55
CA PHE A 102 -16.06 -4.06 -2.62
C PHE A 102 -17.27 -3.28 -2.10
N ARG A 103 -18.45 -3.63 -2.63
CA ARG A 103 -19.64 -2.76 -2.60
C ARG A 103 -19.38 -1.48 -3.40
N THR A 104 -19.27 -0.35 -2.73
CA THR A 104 -19.04 0.98 -3.32
C THR A 104 -17.67 1.54 -2.97
N TRP A 105 -16.81 0.78 -2.29
CA TRP A 105 -15.55 1.26 -1.75
C TRP A 105 -14.34 0.44 -2.22
N GLU A 106 -13.25 1.14 -2.48
CA GLU A 106 -11.91 0.57 -2.59
C GLU A 106 -11.37 0.32 -1.17
N VAL A 107 -10.91 -0.91 -0.92
CA VAL A 107 -10.44 -1.33 0.42
C VAL A 107 -8.92 -1.46 0.48
N ALA A 108 -8.25 -1.42 -0.67
CA ALA A 108 -6.80 -1.38 -0.80
C ALA A 108 -6.41 -0.74 -2.13
N ASP A 109 -5.39 0.11 -2.12
CA ASP A 109 -4.89 0.73 -3.36
C ASP A 109 -3.84 -0.18 -4.03
N ILE A 110 -3.08 -0.93 -3.21
CA ILE A 110 -1.98 -1.80 -3.65
C ILE A 110 -2.12 -3.21 -3.05
N GLY A 111 -2.12 -4.24 -3.89
CA GLY A 111 -1.93 -5.64 -3.48
C GLY A 111 -0.48 -6.07 -3.60
N LEU A 112 0.06 -6.76 -2.59
CA LEU A 112 1.40 -7.35 -2.62
C LEU A 112 1.30 -8.87 -2.55
N MET A 113 1.88 -9.57 -3.53
CA MET A 113 1.89 -11.02 -3.58
C MET A 113 3.32 -11.55 -3.62
N ALA A 114 3.68 -12.41 -2.68
CA ALA A 114 4.92 -13.17 -2.72
C ALA A 114 4.62 -14.61 -3.13
N MET A 115 5.33 -15.15 -4.12
CA MET A 115 5.22 -16.54 -4.56
C MET A 115 6.57 -17.21 -4.41
N PHE A 116 6.60 -18.36 -3.75
CA PHE A 116 7.81 -19.17 -3.58
C PHE A 116 7.67 -20.43 -4.40
N ARG A 117 8.70 -20.70 -5.21
CA ARG A 117 8.81 -21.86 -6.07
C ARG A 117 10.06 -22.64 -5.71
N LYS A 118 9.94 -23.96 -5.80
CA LYS A 118 11.06 -24.88 -5.75
C LYS A 118 11.10 -25.63 -7.07
N ASN A 119 12.16 -25.45 -7.85
CA ASN A 119 12.30 -26.02 -9.19
C ASN A 119 11.07 -25.74 -10.08
N GLY A 120 10.62 -24.47 -10.11
CA GLY A 120 9.48 -24.01 -10.92
C GLY A 120 8.09 -24.35 -10.37
N ARG A 121 8.00 -25.20 -9.34
CA ARG A 121 6.72 -25.56 -8.69
C ARG A 121 6.46 -24.65 -7.52
N ILE A 122 5.29 -24.01 -7.48
CA ILE A 122 4.92 -23.15 -6.37
C ILE A 122 4.75 -24.01 -5.11
N THR A 123 5.50 -23.67 -4.06
CA THR A 123 5.44 -24.31 -2.74
C THR A 123 4.62 -23.50 -1.75
N ARG A 124 4.55 -22.17 -1.95
CA ARG A 124 3.85 -21.25 -1.06
C ARG A 124 3.50 -19.95 -1.78
N SER A 125 2.43 -19.30 -1.37
CA SER A 125 2.18 -17.90 -1.71
C SER A 125 1.67 -17.11 -0.50
N LYS A 126 1.99 -15.82 -0.48
CA LYS A 126 1.52 -14.86 0.52
C LYS A 126 0.90 -13.65 -0.17
N LEU A 127 -0.17 -13.12 0.42
CA LEU A 127 -0.86 -11.93 -0.09
C LEU A 127 -1.12 -10.95 1.05
N THR A 128 -0.80 -9.69 0.83
CA THR A 128 -1.22 -8.59 1.72
C THR A 128 -1.73 -7.41 0.90
N PHE A 129 -2.40 -6.49 1.59
CA PHE A 129 -3.08 -5.35 0.99
C PHE A 129 -2.71 -4.06 1.72
N LEU A 130 -2.37 -3.05 0.95
CA LEU A 130 -2.00 -1.73 1.42
C LEU A 130 -3.05 -0.72 0.93
N GLN A 131 -3.74 -0.07 1.86
CA GLN A 131 -4.50 1.14 1.60
C GLN A 131 -3.57 2.34 1.81
N SER A 132 -3.26 3.07 0.75
CA SER A 132 -2.39 4.22 0.80
C SER A 132 -3.12 5.46 1.32
N LYS A 133 -2.40 6.28 2.10
CA LYS A 133 -2.85 7.58 2.62
C LYS A 133 -1.66 8.52 2.72
N LYS A 134 -1.78 9.75 2.24
CA LYS A 134 -0.70 10.75 2.35
C LYS A 134 -0.87 11.67 3.55
N LEU A 135 0.25 12.10 4.09
CA LEU A 135 0.32 13.20 5.02
C LEU A 135 0.10 14.53 4.27
N TYR A 136 -0.74 15.41 4.80
CA TYR A 136 -1.01 16.72 4.21
C TYR A 136 -0.15 17.78 4.89
N ALA A 137 0.58 18.57 4.10
CA ALA A 137 1.21 19.79 4.58
C ALA A 137 0.15 20.76 5.15
N ASN A 138 0.59 21.65 6.04
CA ASN A 138 -0.26 22.71 6.57
C ASN A 138 -0.85 23.57 5.43
N LEU A 139 -1.95 24.27 5.70
CA LEU A 139 -2.69 25.11 4.74
C LEU A 139 -3.36 24.36 3.57
N LEU A 140 -2.95 23.14 3.24
CA LEU A 140 -3.61 22.35 2.19
C LEU A 140 -4.97 21.88 2.64
N LYS A 141 -6.03 22.35 1.99
CA LYS A 141 -7.39 21.87 2.25
C LYS A 141 -7.58 20.54 1.51
N TYR A 142 -8.06 19.53 2.23
CA TYR A 142 -8.57 18.33 1.59
C TYR A 142 -9.89 18.67 0.90
N LYS A 143 -9.96 18.48 -0.42
CA LYS A 143 -11.17 18.66 -1.21
C LYS A 143 -11.65 17.27 -1.65
N PRO A 144 -12.61 16.66 -0.95
CA PRO A 144 -13.07 15.30 -1.26
C PRO A 144 -13.79 15.21 -2.60
N GLN A 145 -14.33 16.33 -3.10
CA GLN A 145 -15.09 16.39 -4.34
C GLN A 145 -14.64 17.59 -5.18
N ASP A 146 -14.55 17.35 -6.47
CA ASP A 146 -14.34 18.39 -7.47
C ASP A 146 -15.65 19.18 -7.63
N PRO A 147 -15.66 20.51 -7.46
CA PRO A 147 -16.87 21.31 -7.58
C PRO A 147 -17.49 21.26 -9.00
N TYR A 148 -16.71 20.87 -9.99
CA TYR A 148 -17.12 20.71 -11.39
C TYR A 148 -17.34 19.23 -11.76
N PHE A 149 -17.30 18.31 -10.78
CA PHE A 149 -17.48 16.87 -10.98
C PHE A 149 -16.55 16.27 -12.05
N ARG A 150 -15.37 16.87 -12.25
CA ARG A 150 -14.41 16.43 -13.26
C ARG A 150 -13.87 15.03 -12.91
N ALA A 151 -13.91 14.14 -13.90
CA ALA A 151 -13.34 12.80 -13.84
C ALA A 151 -12.46 12.53 -15.07
N GLY A 152 -11.52 11.60 -14.93
CA GLY A 152 -10.60 11.21 -16.01
C GLY A 152 -9.84 12.41 -16.60
N LEU A 153 -9.85 12.54 -17.93
CA LEU A 153 -9.21 13.64 -18.65
C LEU A 153 -9.74 15.02 -18.26
N GLY A 154 -10.98 15.12 -17.76
CA GLY A 154 -11.54 16.37 -17.28
C GLY A 154 -10.72 17.00 -16.14
N ARG A 155 -10.01 16.20 -15.34
CA ARG A 155 -9.12 16.69 -14.26
C ARG A 155 -7.89 17.44 -14.79
N LEU A 156 -7.59 17.35 -16.08
CA LEU A 156 -6.50 18.13 -16.71
C LEU A 156 -6.92 19.59 -16.95
N LEU A 157 -8.23 19.87 -16.99
CA LEU A 157 -8.74 21.21 -17.14
C LEU A 157 -8.73 21.90 -15.78
N VAL A 158 -7.92 22.94 -15.65
CA VAL A 158 -7.80 23.77 -14.44
C VAL A 158 -8.49 25.09 -14.72
N THR A 159 -9.37 25.57 -13.82
CA THR A 159 -9.99 26.89 -14.01
C THR A 159 -8.96 27.99 -13.82
N GLU A 160 -9.27 29.22 -14.28
CA GLU A 160 -8.37 30.35 -14.08
C GLU A 160 -8.09 30.61 -12.60
N GLU A 161 -9.10 30.50 -11.73
CA GLU A 161 -8.97 30.68 -10.28
C GLU A 161 -8.10 29.59 -9.66
N GLU A 162 -8.30 28.33 -10.06
CA GLU A 162 -7.47 27.22 -9.59
C GLU A 162 -6.02 27.39 -10.04
N HIS A 163 -5.79 27.83 -11.28
CA HIS A 163 -4.46 28.10 -11.81
C HIS A 163 -3.76 29.22 -11.03
N HIS A 164 -4.46 30.34 -10.77
CA HIS A 164 -3.94 31.44 -9.96
C HIS A 164 -3.54 30.97 -8.55
N GLU A 165 -4.37 30.14 -7.91
CA GLU A 165 -4.05 29.59 -6.58
C GLU A 165 -2.90 28.58 -6.60
N LEU A 166 -2.67 27.87 -7.71
CA LEU A 166 -1.54 26.97 -7.89
C LEU A 166 -0.21 27.73 -8.03
N VAL A 167 -0.18 28.82 -8.81
CA VAL A 167 1.04 29.59 -9.06
C VAL A 167 1.37 30.61 -7.97
N LYS A 168 0.41 30.91 -7.07
CA LYS A 168 0.60 31.84 -5.96
C LYS A 168 1.69 31.34 -5.00
N PRO A 169 2.75 32.13 -4.75
CA PRO A 169 3.80 31.77 -3.81
C PRO A 169 3.25 31.46 -2.42
N LYS A 170 3.57 30.29 -1.89
CA LYS A 170 3.20 29.87 -0.53
C LYS A 170 4.24 28.93 0.06
N ILE A 171 4.38 28.97 1.39
CA ILE A 171 5.22 28.04 2.14
C ILE A 171 4.33 26.93 2.67
N LEU A 172 4.60 25.71 2.23
CA LEU A 172 3.94 24.50 2.71
C LEU A 172 4.88 23.82 3.70
N LYS A 173 4.35 23.43 4.86
CA LYS A 173 5.11 22.84 5.96
C LYS A 173 4.53 21.51 6.40
N TYR A 174 5.40 20.55 6.61
CA TYR A 174 5.12 19.34 7.36
C TYR A 174 5.63 19.49 8.79
N SER A 175 4.79 19.08 9.73
CA SER A 175 5.10 19.06 11.16
C SER A 175 4.47 17.82 11.78
N GLU A 176 4.77 17.52 13.04
CA GLU A 176 4.10 16.43 13.75
C GLU A 176 2.57 16.64 13.82
N ALA A 177 2.09 17.89 13.75
CA ALA A 177 0.66 18.22 13.72
C ALA A 177 0.00 18.05 12.33
N SER A 178 0.77 17.79 11.27
CA SER A 178 0.23 17.47 9.94
C SER A 178 -0.64 16.21 10.00
N LYS A 179 -1.68 16.12 9.16
CA LYS A 179 -2.73 15.08 9.26
C LYS A 179 -2.88 14.25 7.99
N TYR A 180 -3.24 12.98 8.16
CA TYR A 180 -3.70 12.10 7.09
C TYR A 180 -5.17 12.37 6.79
N LYS A 181 -5.48 13.45 6.06
CA LYS A 181 -6.86 13.97 5.94
C LYS A 181 -7.82 13.04 5.19
N ALA A 182 -7.29 12.17 4.32
CA ALA A 182 -8.05 11.14 3.64
C ALA A 182 -8.34 9.93 4.56
N LEU A 183 -7.56 9.75 5.62
CA LEU A 183 -7.83 8.75 6.65
C LEU A 183 -8.85 9.33 7.63
N LYS A 184 -10.08 8.83 7.56
CA LYS A 184 -11.17 9.23 8.44
C LYS A 184 -11.62 8.04 9.26
N LEU A 185 -11.46 8.16 10.57
CA LEU A 185 -11.85 7.11 11.50
C LEU A 185 -13.38 6.90 11.48
N LYS A 186 -13.79 5.64 11.58
CA LYS A 186 -15.19 5.17 11.54
C LYS A 186 -15.94 5.64 10.30
N SER A 187 -15.22 5.78 9.19
CA SER A 187 -15.82 6.09 7.88
C SER A 187 -16.41 4.85 7.23
N GLU A 188 -17.24 5.05 6.19
CA GLU A 188 -17.77 3.93 5.40
C GLU A 188 -16.65 3.11 4.72
N GLN A 189 -15.55 3.76 4.33
CA GLN A 189 -14.38 3.06 3.80
C GLN A 189 -13.76 2.14 4.87
N GLU A 190 -13.57 2.63 6.09
CA GLU A 190 -13.02 1.83 7.18
C GLU A 190 -13.94 0.64 7.53
N GLU A 191 -15.25 0.85 7.48
CA GLU A 191 -16.24 -0.21 7.64
C GLU A 191 -16.12 -1.26 6.53
N ALA A 192 -16.01 -0.82 5.27
CA ALA A 192 -15.82 -1.72 4.13
C ALA A 192 -14.52 -2.53 4.27
N MET A 193 -13.43 -1.89 4.68
CA MET A 193 -12.16 -2.54 4.99
C MET A 193 -12.31 -3.58 6.11
N ARG A 194 -13.02 -3.25 7.20
CA ARG A 194 -13.28 -4.17 8.31
C ARG A 194 -14.07 -5.39 7.84
N LEU A 195 -15.16 -5.18 7.12
CA LEU A 195 -15.99 -6.27 6.58
C LEU A 195 -15.21 -7.15 5.60
N PHE A 196 -14.36 -6.56 4.77
CA PHE A 196 -13.48 -7.31 3.87
C PHE A 196 -12.48 -8.16 4.64
N SER A 197 -11.79 -7.56 5.63
CA SER A 197 -10.82 -8.22 6.49
C SER A 197 -11.45 -9.40 7.23
N SER A 198 -12.61 -9.22 7.86
CA SER A 198 -13.33 -10.29 8.56
C SER A 198 -13.82 -11.39 7.62
N ARG A 199 -14.32 -11.04 6.43
CA ARG A 199 -14.84 -12.01 5.46
C ARG A 199 -13.77 -12.95 4.93
N TYR A 200 -12.57 -12.43 4.67
CA TYR A 200 -11.47 -13.19 4.07
C TYR A 200 -10.39 -13.61 5.06
N ASN A 201 -10.53 -13.22 6.33
CA ASN A 201 -9.52 -13.41 7.37
C ASN A 201 -8.14 -12.87 6.96
N ILE A 202 -8.11 -11.62 6.48
CA ILE A 202 -6.88 -10.97 5.99
C ILE A 202 -6.65 -9.68 6.77
N THR A 203 -5.45 -9.51 7.31
CA THR A 203 -5.02 -8.23 7.88
C THR A 203 -4.78 -7.23 6.75
N LEU A 204 -5.49 -6.10 6.80
CA LEU A 204 -5.23 -4.95 5.93
C LEU A 204 -4.23 -4.02 6.62
N HIS A 205 -3.42 -3.32 5.83
CA HIS A 205 -2.46 -2.34 6.33
C HIS A 205 -2.67 -1.00 5.64
N TYR A 206 -2.27 0.07 6.31
CA TYR A 206 -2.15 1.39 5.71
C TYR A 206 -0.70 1.62 5.26
N LEU A 207 -0.52 2.09 4.02
CA LEU A 207 0.73 2.66 3.54
C LEU A 207 0.65 4.19 3.68
N LEU A 208 1.32 4.72 4.69
CA LEU A 208 1.34 6.13 5.02
C LEU A 208 2.48 6.81 4.24
N TYR A 209 2.14 7.58 3.21
CA TYR A 209 3.10 8.42 2.51
C TYR A 209 3.45 9.65 3.34
N ASN A 210 4.74 9.78 3.66
CA ASN A 210 5.29 10.90 4.42
C ASN A 210 6.41 11.60 3.63
N PRO A 211 6.68 12.88 3.92
CA PRO A 211 7.89 13.53 3.42
C PRO A 211 9.14 12.81 3.92
N SER A 212 10.29 13.16 3.33
CA SER A 212 11.58 12.60 3.74
C SER A 212 11.98 13.00 5.16
N LEU A 213 11.55 14.19 5.61
CA LEU A 213 11.87 14.79 6.90
C LEU A 213 10.61 15.41 7.54
N ILE A 214 10.56 15.42 8.88
CA ILE A 214 9.63 16.21 9.69
C ILE A 214 10.43 16.78 10.88
N PRO A 215 10.43 18.09 11.12
CA PRO A 215 9.76 19.13 10.32
C PRO A 215 10.39 19.31 8.93
N TRP A 216 9.59 19.74 7.95
CA TRP A 216 10.04 20.07 6.59
C TRP A 216 9.21 21.24 6.04
N GLU A 217 9.81 22.10 5.23
CA GLU A 217 9.08 23.16 4.54
C GLU A 217 9.59 23.37 3.12
N ILE A 218 8.70 23.81 2.24
CA ILE A 218 9.01 24.13 0.86
C ILE A 218 8.20 25.31 0.37
N LYS A 219 8.86 26.19 -0.40
CA LYS A 219 8.21 27.26 -1.15
C LYS A 219 7.72 26.70 -2.48
N THR A 220 6.44 26.91 -2.79
CA THR A 220 5.83 26.59 -4.08
C THR A 220 5.34 27.88 -4.76
N PRO A 221 5.45 28.04 -6.09
CA PRO A 221 6.10 27.13 -7.05
C PRO A 221 7.59 26.91 -6.77
N VAL A 222 8.09 25.73 -7.11
CA VAL A 222 9.47 25.30 -6.83
C VAL A 222 10.39 25.92 -7.88
N GLU A 223 11.36 26.73 -7.44
CA GLU A 223 12.32 27.41 -8.33
C GLU A 223 13.52 26.52 -8.70
N GLY A 224 13.81 25.50 -7.88
CA GLY A 224 14.87 24.52 -8.10
C GLY A 224 14.67 23.30 -7.20
N LEU A 225 15.22 22.15 -7.60
CA LEU A 225 15.10 20.92 -6.83
C LEU A 225 15.84 21.07 -5.49
N PRO A 226 15.16 20.92 -4.34
CA PRO A 226 15.85 20.90 -3.06
C PRO A 226 16.75 19.66 -2.98
N ALA A 227 17.95 19.85 -2.43
CA ALA A 227 18.79 18.73 -2.03
C ALA A 227 18.22 18.12 -0.75
N ILE A 228 17.75 16.87 -0.84
CA ILE A 228 17.27 16.11 0.30
C ILE A 228 18.00 14.77 0.28
N ASP A 229 19.07 14.70 1.06
CA ASP A 229 19.97 13.55 1.05
C ASP A 229 19.51 12.44 2.02
N GLU A 230 18.64 12.78 2.97
CA GLU A 230 18.15 11.88 4.01
C GLU A 230 16.67 11.52 3.83
N ASN A 231 16.31 10.28 4.17
CA ASN A 231 14.91 9.83 4.27
C ASN A 231 14.63 9.29 5.69
N LYS A 232 14.66 10.17 6.70
CA LYS A 232 14.47 9.79 8.11
C LYS A 232 13.03 9.39 8.41
N VAL A 233 12.06 10.11 7.82
CA VAL A 233 10.65 9.83 8.03
C VAL A 233 10.19 8.76 7.06
N GLY A 234 10.08 9.04 5.76
CA GLY A 234 9.79 7.99 4.77
C GLY A 234 8.37 7.42 4.83
N CYS A 235 8.01 6.64 3.81
CA CYS A 235 6.80 5.82 3.79
C CYS A 235 6.77 4.84 4.97
N ARG A 236 5.64 4.78 5.67
CA ARG A 236 5.43 3.89 6.82
C ARG A 236 4.26 2.95 6.60
N VAL A 237 4.37 1.75 7.16
CA VAL A 237 3.28 0.78 7.16
C VAL A 237 2.77 0.60 8.58
N VAL A 238 1.45 0.59 8.74
CA VAL A 238 0.77 0.35 10.02
C VAL A 238 -0.40 -0.60 9.78
N SER A 239 -0.59 -1.59 10.66
CA SER A 239 -1.72 -2.50 10.51
C SER A 239 -3.05 -1.78 10.84
N LYS A 240 -4.12 -2.13 10.12
CA LYS A 240 -5.44 -1.57 10.41
C LYS A 240 -5.91 -1.92 11.83
N PRO A 241 -5.79 -3.16 12.32
CA PRO A 241 -6.21 -3.49 13.69
C PRO A 241 -5.53 -2.63 14.75
N PHE A 242 -4.24 -2.33 14.58
CA PHE A 242 -3.50 -1.45 15.47
C PHE A 242 -4.10 -0.04 15.51
N LEU A 243 -4.45 0.54 14.35
CA LEU A 243 -5.11 1.86 14.32
C LEU A 243 -6.51 1.82 14.91
N ASP A 244 -7.27 0.76 14.61
CA ASP A 244 -8.61 0.59 15.15
C ASP A 244 -8.56 0.60 16.67
N GLU A 245 -7.65 -0.18 17.28
CA GLU A 245 -7.43 -0.28 18.73
C GLU A 245 -6.95 1.02 19.37
N ASN A 246 -5.91 1.65 18.83
CA ASN A 246 -5.32 2.86 19.43
C ASN A 246 -6.18 4.12 19.27
N PHE A 247 -7.17 4.10 18.37
CA PHE A 247 -8.04 5.26 18.12
C PHE A 247 -9.54 5.01 18.35
N GLN A 248 -9.92 3.94 19.06
CA GLN A 248 -11.33 3.62 19.34
C GLN A 248 -12.11 4.78 19.99
N GLU A 249 -11.46 5.53 20.87
CA GLU A 249 -12.09 6.64 21.61
C GLU A 249 -12.21 7.93 20.80
N LYS A 250 -11.55 8.02 19.64
CA LYS A 250 -11.64 9.22 18.79
C LYS A 250 -13.02 9.31 18.14
N LYS A 251 -13.41 10.55 17.85
CA LYS A 251 -14.69 10.88 17.23
C LYS A 251 -14.74 10.37 15.78
N ILE A 252 -15.96 10.08 15.30
CA ILE A 252 -16.20 9.75 13.89
C ILE A 252 -15.67 10.88 13.00
N GLY A 253 -15.01 10.51 11.91
CA GLY A 253 -14.42 11.45 10.96
C GLY A 253 -13.11 12.10 11.43
N TYR A 254 -12.58 11.71 12.59
CA TYR A 254 -11.27 12.16 13.03
C TYR A 254 -10.19 11.74 12.03
N SER A 255 -9.28 12.65 11.72
CA SER A 255 -8.08 12.36 10.94
C SER A 255 -6.85 12.44 11.84
N PRO A 256 -6.10 11.33 12.00
CA PRO A 256 -4.92 11.33 12.84
C PRO A 256 -3.82 12.22 12.26
N SER A 257 -3.06 12.82 13.16
CA SER A 257 -1.81 13.51 12.85
C SER A 257 -0.64 12.55 12.79
N TYR A 258 0.49 12.99 12.22
CA TYR A 258 1.74 12.23 12.28
C TYR A 258 2.12 11.93 13.73
N LYS A 259 1.96 12.92 14.63
CA LYS A 259 2.17 12.75 16.07
C LYS A 259 1.30 11.65 16.65
N ASP A 260 0.00 11.69 16.37
CA ASP A 260 -0.93 10.69 16.90
C ASP A 260 -0.49 9.26 16.56
N ILE A 261 -0.10 9.03 15.29
CA ILE A 261 0.36 7.71 14.85
C ILE A 261 1.70 7.35 15.50
N LYS A 262 2.65 8.29 15.55
CA LYS A 262 3.97 8.09 16.17
C LYS A 262 3.83 7.74 17.65
N ASP A 263 3.11 8.54 18.42
CA ASP A 263 2.93 8.35 19.87
C ASP A 263 2.24 6.99 20.16
N ALA A 264 1.24 6.61 19.35
CA ALA A 264 0.58 5.31 19.48
C ALA A 264 1.55 4.16 19.17
N PHE A 265 2.39 4.31 18.13
CA PHE A 265 3.30 3.26 17.69
C PHE A 265 4.46 3.07 18.68
N GLU A 266 5.08 4.15 19.15
CA GLU A 266 6.16 4.11 20.14
C GLU A 266 5.71 3.45 21.45
N LYS A 267 4.44 3.63 21.84
CA LYS A 267 3.87 3.00 23.04
C LYS A 267 3.84 1.46 22.94
N ASP A 268 3.47 0.91 21.79
CA ASP A 268 3.31 -0.53 21.60
C ASP A 268 4.59 -1.21 21.05
N PHE A 269 5.54 -0.42 20.53
CA PHE A 269 6.81 -0.88 19.94
C PHE A 269 8.02 -0.12 20.49
N LEU A 270 8.13 -0.07 21.83
CA LEU A 270 9.15 0.71 22.58
C LEU A 270 10.61 0.47 22.16
N ASP A 271 10.93 -0.71 21.64
CA ASP A 271 12.29 -1.10 21.26
C ASP A 271 12.62 -0.80 19.79
N GLN A 272 11.68 -0.21 19.02
CA GLN A 272 11.89 0.11 17.61
C GLN A 272 12.08 1.62 17.43
N GLU A 273 13.24 2.04 16.91
CA GLU A 273 13.47 3.39 16.35
C GLU A 273 12.71 3.58 15.02
N SER A 274 11.45 3.16 14.99
CA SER A 274 10.56 3.31 13.85
C SER A 274 9.54 4.34 14.26
N GLY A 275 9.50 5.49 13.58
CA GLY A 275 8.58 6.60 13.90
C GLY A 275 7.10 6.21 13.79
N ALA A 276 6.33 6.90 12.94
CA ALA A 276 4.90 6.62 12.76
C ALA A 276 4.60 5.29 12.00
N GLY A 277 5.19 4.17 12.40
CA GLY A 277 5.05 2.83 11.79
C GLY A 277 6.37 2.20 11.35
N TRP A 278 6.28 0.95 10.86
CA TRP A 278 7.41 0.25 10.22
C TRP A 278 7.83 0.97 8.95
N LYS A 279 9.13 1.02 8.64
CA LYS A 279 9.55 1.44 7.30
C LYS A 279 9.00 0.48 6.26
N MET A 280 8.65 1.01 5.08
CA MET A 280 8.05 0.21 4.01
C MET A 280 8.90 -1.01 3.63
N GLU A 281 10.21 -0.81 3.47
CA GLU A 281 11.18 -1.86 3.14
C GLU A 281 11.27 -2.94 4.23
N ASP A 282 11.24 -2.55 5.51
CA ASP A 282 11.31 -3.49 6.63
C ASP A 282 10.01 -4.27 6.78
N PHE A 283 8.86 -3.60 6.65
CA PHE A 283 7.56 -4.29 6.63
C PHE A 283 7.50 -5.33 5.51
N ILE A 284 7.83 -4.93 4.27
CA ILE A 284 7.70 -5.82 3.12
C ILE A 284 8.68 -7.00 3.23
N CYS A 285 9.95 -6.75 3.53
CA CYS A 285 10.96 -7.80 3.53
C CYS A 285 10.90 -8.68 4.78
N ASP A 286 10.77 -8.07 5.96
CA ASP A 286 10.94 -8.79 7.23
C ASP A 286 9.61 -9.26 7.82
N LEU A 287 8.54 -8.45 7.74
CA LEU A 287 7.25 -8.81 8.32
C LEU A 287 6.35 -9.56 7.34
N PHE A 288 6.31 -9.14 6.07
CA PHE A 288 5.47 -9.76 5.04
C PHE A 288 6.15 -10.93 4.34
N ILE A 289 7.32 -10.77 3.73
CA ILE A 289 7.94 -11.86 2.96
C ILE A 289 8.47 -12.96 3.90
N ASN A 290 9.34 -12.59 4.85
CA ASN A 290 9.93 -13.54 5.80
C ASN A 290 9.06 -13.80 7.05
N GLY A 291 8.21 -12.85 7.41
CA GLY A 291 7.50 -12.87 8.69
C GLY A 291 6.10 -13.47 8.64
N LYS A 292 5.26 -13.04 9.58
CA LYS A 292 3.91 -13.56 9.80
C LYS A 292 2.81 -12.74 9.12
N GLU A 293 3.13 -11.56 8.59
CA GLU A 293 2.14 -10.69 7.96
C GLU A 293 1.69 -11.26 6.61
N GLY A 294 0.44 -10.96 6.25
CA GLY A 294 -0.18 -11.43 5.02
C GLY A 294 -0.83 -12.82 5.13
N LEU A 295 -1.81 -13.05 4.28
CA LEU A 295 -2.50 -14.33 4.14
C LEU A 295 -1.59 -15.32 3.42
N VAL A 296 -1.32 -16.47 4.04
CA VAL A 296 -0.68 -17.61 3.39
C VAL A 296 -1.75 -18.44 2.68
N ASP A 297 -1.56 -18.75 1.41
CA ASP A 297 -2.44 -19.64 0.65
C ASP A 297 -1.74 -20.96 0.34
N ASP A 298 -2.07 -21.97 1.15
CA ASP A 298 -1.63 -23.36 0.96
C ASP A 298 -2.69 -24.19 0.20
N SER A 299 -3.76 -23.57 -0.32
CA SER A 299 -4.82 -24.30 -1.01
C SER A 299 -4.33 -24.89 -2.35
N PRO A 300 -4.84 -26.07 -2.76
CA PRO A 300 -4.50 -26.64 -4.06
C PRO A 300 -4.80 -25.65 -5.18
N ASN A 301 -3.82 -25.39 -6.05
CA ASN A 301 -3.92 -24.45 -7.17
C ASN A 301 -4.31 -23.01 -6.78
N PHE A 302 -4.01 -22.56 -5.55
CA PHE A 302 -4.23 -21.18 -5.10
C PHE A 302 -5.70 -20.75 -5.15
N GLN A 303 -6.62 -21.67 -4.85
CA GLN A 303 -8.06 -21.39 -4.89
C GLN A 303 -8.45 -20.20 -4.00
N THR A 304 -7.80 -20.00 -2.85
CA THR A 304 -8.08 -18.85 -1.97
C THR A 304 -7.69 -17.55 -2.64
N MET A 305 -6.48 -17.45 -3.17
CA MET A 305 -6.02 -16.26 -3.91
C MET A 305 -6.86 -16.02 -5.15
N LEU A 306 -7.12 -17.06 -5.94
CA LEU A 306 -8.00 -16.98 -7.10
C LEU A 306 -9.37 -16.44 -6.68
N ARG A 307 -9.97 -16.93 -5.59
CA ARG A 307 -11.26 -16.43 -5.10
C ARG A 307 -11.24 -14.94 -4.73
N ILE A 308 -10.13 -14.43 -4.22
CA ILE A 308 -9.99 -13.01 -3.83
C ILE A 308 -9.74 -12.13 -5.06
N ILE A 309 -8.91 -12.61 -5.98
CA ILE A 309 -8.43 -11.84 -7.16
C ILE A 309 -9.42 -11.94 -8.33
N SER A 310 -10.09 -13.08 -8.51
CA SER A 310 -10.98 -13.37 -9.65
C SER A 310 -12.39 -12.81 -9.48
N GLN A 311 -12.74 -12.27 -8.32
CA GLN A 311 -14.01 -11.56 -8.18
C GLN A 311 -13.96 -10.29 -9.03
N LYS A 312 -14.95 -10.07 -9.89
CA LYS A 312 -15.13 -8.84 -10.68
C LYS A 312 -15.11 -7.56 -9.81
N THR A 313 -15.31 -7.72 -8.51
CA THR A 313 -15.28 -6.68 -7.46
C THR A 313 -13.95 -6.60 -6.71
N SER A 314 -12.85 -7.17 -7.21
CA SER A 314 -11.57 -7.15 -6.50
C SER A 314 -11.11 -5.70 -6.30
N PRO A 315 -11.11 -5.18 -5.07
CA PRO A 315 -11.12 -3.75 -4.74
C PRO A 315 -9.70 -3.15 -4.73
N ILE A 316 -8.91 -3.43 -5.77
CA ILE A 316 -7.48 -3.11 -5.83
C ILE A 316 -7.17 -2.36 -7.13
N SER A 317 -6.55 -1.19 -7.02
CA SER A 317 -6.13 -0.41 -8.18
C SER A 317 -4.85 -0.94 -8.83
N SER A 318 -3.88 -1.41 -8.03
CA SER A 318 -2.58 -1.90 -8.52
C SER A 318 -2.06 -3.10 -7.73
N ALA A 319 -1.17 -3.89 -8.32
CA ALA A 319 -0.54 -5.03 -7.64
C ALA A 319 0.94 -5.19 -7.97
N LEU A 320 1.70 -5.69 -7.01
CA LEU A 320 3.09 -6.10 -7.17
C LEU A 320 3.21 -7.59 -6.82
N SER A 321 3.76 -8.37 -7.75
CA SER A 321 4.09 -9.77 -7.52
C SER A 321 5.61 -9.94 -7.42
N ILE A 322 6.04 -10.68 -6.40
CA ILE A 322 7.44 -11.02 -6.14
C ILE A 322 7.53 -12.54 -6.17
N THR A 323 8.17 -13.09 -7.19
CA THR A 323 8.35 -14.53 -7.35
C THR A 323 9.78 -14.91 -7.01
N PHE A 324 9.92 -15.86 -6.13
CA PHE A 324 11.17 -16.53 -5.79
C PHE A 324 11.14 -17.94 -6.38
N ASP A 325 12.22 -18.38 -7.01
CA ASP A 325 12.42 -19.77 -7.42
C ASP A 325 13.80 -20.22 -6.96
N PHE A 326 13.89 -21.36 -6.30
CA PHE A 326 15.15 -21.88 -5.78
C PHE A 326 15.33 -23.36 -6.12
N GLU A 327 16.60 -23.72 -6.27
CA GLU A 327 17.08 -25.09 -6.44
C GLU A 327 17.71 -25.52 -5.11
N GLU A 328 17.55 -26.77 -4.72
CA GLU A 328 18.16 -27.33 -3.49
C GLU A 328 19.48 -28.04 -3.82
#